data_AF-A0A828RIQ9-F1
#
_entry.id   AF-A0A828RIQ9-F1
#
_cell.length_a   1.000
_cell.length_b   1.000
_cell.length_c   1.000
_cell.angle_alpha   90.00
_cell.angle_beta   90.00
_cell.angle_gamma   90.00
#
_symmetry.space_group_name_H-M   'P 1'
#
loop_
_entity.id
_entity.type
_entity.pdbx_description
1 polymer ?
#
loop_
_entity_poly.entity_id
_entity_poly.type
_entity_poly.pdbx_seq_one_letter_code
_entity_poly.pdbx_strand_id
1 'polypeptide(L)'
;MMELKPKLAQSIVDHMMTQIPYNINIMNKKGYIIASGNKSRINTLHVGAVDAIKQRKTLPMDQQYGNHGQPGVNMPLKFKN
;
A
#
# COMPACT_ATOMS: atom_id res chain seq x y z
N MET A 1 -15.96 -11.20 -0.96
CA MET A 1 -15.22 -10.00 -1.43
C MET A 1 -13.94 -10.47 -2.09
N MET A 2 -13.62 -9.95 -3.27
CA MET A 2 -12.36 -10.26 -3.96
C MET A 2 -11.19 -9.57 -3.24
N GLU A 3 -10.11 -10.30 -3.02
CA GLU A 3 -8.87 -9.78 -2.44
C GLU A 3 -7.69 -10.12 -3.35
N LEU A 4 -6.76 -9.19 -3.47
CA LEU A 4 -5.55 -9.40 -4.27
C LEU A 4 -4.62 -10.39 -3.53
N LYS A 5 -4.23 -11.47 -4.21
CA LYS A 5 -3.30 -12.46 -3.63
C LYS A 5 -1.89 -11.89 -3.53
N PRO A 6 -1.12 -12.17 -2.46
CA PRO A 6 0.24 -11.63 -2.27
C PRO A 6 1.18 -11.84 -3.46
N LYS A 7 1.14 -13.02 -4.11
CA LYS A 7 1.98 -13.32 -5.28
C LYS A 7 1.71 -12.36 -6.45
N LEU A 8 0.45 -12.09 -6.75
CA LEU A 8 0.08 -11.15 -7.81
C LEU A 8 0.39 -9.70 -7.39
N ALA A 9 0.12 -9.35 -6.13
CA ALA A 9 0.48 -8.05 -5.59
C ALA A 9 1.99 -7.76 -5.71
N GLN A 10 2.84 -8.74 -5.38
CA GLN A 10 4.29 -8.59 -5.51
C GLN A 10 4.72 -8.43 -6.97
N SER A 11 4.15 -9.21 -7.90
CA SER A 11 4.43 -9.03 -9.33
C SER A 11 4.07 -7.63 -9.84
N ILE A 12 2.99 -7.04 -9.33
CA ILE A 12 2.61 -5.66 -9.67
C ILE A 12 3.61 -4.67 -9.10
N VAL A 13 3.98 -4.82 -7.82
CA VAL A 13 4.98 -3.96 -7.17
C VAL A 13 6.30 -4.03 -7.92
N ASP A 14 6.81 -5.23 -8.19
CA ASP A 14 8.08 -5.43 -8.89
C ASP A 14 8.08 -4.75 -10.26
N HIS A 15 7.00 -4.89 -11.03
CA HIS A 15 6.86 -4.22 -12.32
C HIS A 15 6.83 -2.69 -12.17
N MET A 16 6.03 -2.16 -11.26
CA MET A 16 5.90 -0.72 -11.04
C MET A 16 7.20 -0.07 -10.57
N MET A 17 7.98 -0.77 -9.73
CA MET A 17 9.30 -0.32 -9.28
C MET A 17 10.31 -0.19 -10.42
N THR A 18 10.09 -0.81 -11.58
CA THR A 18 10.93 -0.59 -12.77
C THR A 18 10.70 0.76 -13.45
N GLN A 19 9.55 1.40 -13.18
CA GLN A 19 9.11 2.63 -13.86
C GLN A 19 9.09 3.84 -12.93
N ILE A 20 8.98 3.63 -11.62
CA ILE A 20 8.76 4.70 -10.63
C ILE A 20 9.95 4.73 -9.66
N PRO A 21 10.62 5.88 -9.46
CA PRO A 21 11.80 5.99 -8.59
C PRO A 21 11.44 6.12 -7.09
N TYR A 22 10.38 5.44 -6.65
CA TYR A 22 9.90 5.48 -5.26
C TYR A 22 9.45 4.09 -4.81
N ASN A 23 9.59 3.79 -3.51
CA ASN A 23 9.14 2.52 -2.95
C ASN A 23 7.61 2.40 -2.98
N ILE A 24 7.10 1.31 -3.56
CA ILE A 24 5.66 1.04 -3.67
C ILE A 24 5.27 -0.06 -2.68
N ASN A 25 4.10 0.10 -2.06
CA ASN A 25 3.50 -0.88 -1.16
C ASN A 25 2.06 -1.17 -1.63
N ILE A 26 1.64 -2.43 -1.51
CA ILE A 26 0.24 -2.82 -1.64
C ILE A 26 -0.21 -3.41 -0.31
N MET A 27 -1.35 -2.93 0.20
CA MET A 27 -1.93 -3.35 1.46
C MET A 27 -3.23 -4.13 1.24
N ASN A 28 -3.56 -5.02 2.17
CA ASN A 28 -4.89 -5.63 2.22
C ASN A 28 -5.93 -4.67 2.85
N LYS A 29 -7.19 -5.11 2.89
CA LYS A 29 -8.31 -4.31 3.45
C LYS A 29 -8.17 -3.93 4.94
N LYS A 30 -7.23 -4.55 5.67
CA LYS A 30 -6.92 -4.27 7.07
C LYS A 30 -5.71 -3.33 7.22
N GLY A 31 -5.12 -2.86 6.11
CA GLY A 31 -3.95 -1.98 6.11
C GLY A 31 -2.60 -2.69 6.25
N TYR A 32 -2.55 -4.03 6.25
CA TYR A 32 -1.29 -4.77 6.30
C TYR A 32 -0.66 -4.85 4.91
N ILE A 33 0.64 -4.57 4.83
CA ILE A 33 1.41 -4.64 3.59
C ILE A 33 1.56 -6.10 3.16
N ILE A 34 1.02 -6.43 1.97
CA ILE A 34 1.09 -7.77 1.35
C ILE A 34 2.11 -7.86 0.22
N ALA A 35 2.60 -6.71 -0.27
CA ALA A 35 3.69 -6.60 -1.23
C ALA A 35 4.41 -5.26 -1.09
N SER A 36 5.73 -5.24 -1.29
CA SER A 36 6.55 -4.03 -1.14
C SER A 36 7.83 -4.10 -1.95
N GLY A 37 8.32 -2.96 -2.43
CA GLY A 37 9.69 -2.82 -2.94
C GLY A 37 10.74 -2.96 -1.83
N ASN A 38 10.35 -2.72 -0.57
CA ASN A 38 11.14 -2.98 0.61
C ASN A 38 10.56 -4.17 1.38
N LYS A 39 11.16 -5.36 1.18
CA LYS A 39 10.66 -6.62 1.76
C LYS A 39 10.54 -6.60 3.29
N SER A 40 11.32 -5.78 4.01
CA SER A 40 11.19 -5.67 5.48
C SER A 40 9.87 -5.08 5.95
N ARG A 41 9.10 -4.46 5.04
CA ARG A 41 7.78 -3.88 5.31
C ARG A 41 6.64 -4.88 5.21
N ILE A 42 6.84 -6.03 4.59
CA ILE A 42 5.79 -7.04 4.42
C ILE A 42 5.32 -7.52 5.81
N ASN A 43 4.01 -7.73 5.96
CA ASN A 43 3.33 -8.06 7.21
C ASN A 43 3.37 -6.95 8.29
N THR A 44 3.81 -5.74 7.97
CA THR A 44 3.66 -4.58 8.87
C THR A 44 2.36 -3.83 8.58
N LEU A 45 1.78 -3.22 9.62
CA LEU A 45 0.60 -2.37 9.49
C LEU A 45 0.99 -0.99 8.97
N HIS A 46 0.32 -0.50 7.95
CA HIS A 46 0.47 0.88 7.48
C HIS A 46 -0.73 1.72 7.93
N VAL A 47 -0.54 2.57 8.94
CA VAL A 47 -1.64 3.35 9.54
C VAL A 47 -2.33 4.26 8.53
N GLY A 48 -1.57 4.91 7.63
CA GLY A 48 -2.16 5.75 6.57
C GLY A 48 -3.06 4.98 5.58
N ALA A 49 -2.87 3.66 5.44
CA ALA A 49 -3.74 2.85 4.59
C ALA A 49 -5.09 2.59 5.27
N VAL A 50 -5.10 2.41 6.59
CA VAL A 50 -6.33 2.25 7.38
C VAL A 50 -7.21 3.48 7.23
N ASP A 51 -6.62 4.68 7.32
CA ASP A 51 -7.34 5.94 7.17
C ASP A 51 -7.89 6.12 5.74
N ALA A 52 -7.07 5.85 4.71
CA ALA A 52 -7.49 5.94 3.32
C ALA A 52 -8.63 4.96 2.98
N ILE A 53 -8.57 3.73 3.52
CA ILE A 53 -9.63 2.73 3.37
C ILE A 53 -10.92 3.19 4.06
N LYS A 54 -10.83 3.68 5.31
CA LYS A 54 -11.97 4.16 6.09
C LYS A 54 -12.66 5.34 5.40
N GLN A 55 -11.89 6.29 4.89
CA GLN A 55 -12.41 7.47 4.20
C GLN A 55 -12.79 7.21 2.73
N ARG A 56 -12.33 6.09 2.15
CA ARG A 56 -12.48 5.75 0.73
C ARG A 56 -11.99 6.86 -0.21
N LYS A 57 -10.93 7.56 0.21
CA LYS A 57 -10.31 8.68 -0.50
C LYS A 57 -8.81 8.45 -0.63
N THR A 58 -8.24 8.97 -1.71
CA THR A 58 -6.79 9.11 -1.82
C THR A 58 -6.32 10.15 -0.81
N LEU A 59 -5.40 9.77 0.06
CA LEU A 59 -4.85 10.65 1.08
C LEU A 59 -3.36 10.88 0.81
N PRO A 60 -2.94 12.13 0.52
CA PRO A 60 -1.53 12.48 0.63
C PRO A 60 -1.12 12.43 2.10
N MET A 61 0.11 11.99 2.33
CA MET A 61 0.75 11.96 3.64
C MET A 61 2.02 12.78 3.51
N ASP A 62 1.95 14.04 3.92
CA ASP A 62 3.05 15.00 3.75
C ASP A 62 4.16 14.81 4.80
N GLN A 63 3.83 14.17 5.93
CA GLN A 63 4.74 13.96 7.05
C GLN A 63 4.79 12.51 7.50
N GLN A 64 5.94 12.13 8.07
CA GLN A 64 6.16 10.82 8.63
C GLN A 64 5.42 10.68 9.97
N TYR A 65 4.57 9.65 10.10
CA TYR A 65 3.91 9.28 11.35
C TYR A 65 4.52 7.98 11.91
N GLY A 66 5.47 8.13 12.83
CA GLY A 66 6.23 7.02 13.40
C GLY A 66 7.04 6.23 12.36
N ASN A 67 7.35 4.97 12.65
CA ASN A 67 8.12 4.11 11.73
C ASN A 67 7.28 3.52 10.59
N HIS A 68 5.95 3.65 10.66
CA HIS A 68 5.02 2.92 9.79
C HIS A 68 4.16 3.80 8.88
N GLY A 69 4.09 5.12 9.12
CA GLY A 69 3.50 6.09 8.19
C GLY A 69 4.61 6.86 7.50
N GLN A 70 5.01 6.44 6.29
CA GLN A 70 5.99 7.18 5.50
C GLN A 70 5.31 8.21 4.61
N PRO A 71 5.98 9.34 4.27
CA PRO A 71 5.46 10.29 3.31
C PRO A 71 5.15 9.64 1.97
N GLY A 72 4.07 10.08 1.32
CA GLY A 72 3.62 9.51 0.05
C GLY A 72 2.12 9.65 -0.15
N VAL A 73 1.54 8.81 -1.00
CA VAL A 73 0.10 8.83 -1.31
C VAL A 73 -0.50 7.47 -1.03
N ASN A 74 -1.56 7.42 -0.23
CA ASN A 74 -2.35 6.22 0.01
C ASN A 74 -3.62 6.25 -0.83
N MET A 75 -3.69 5.42 -1.86
CA MET A 75 -4.82 5.36 -2.79
C MET A 75 -5.63 4.07 -2.57
N PRO A 76 -6.91 4.15 -2.14
CA PRO A 76 -7.74 2.97 -1.96
C PRO A 76 -8.17 2.40 -3.32
N LEU A 77 -7.84 1.13 -3.57
CA LEU A 77 -8.25 0.42 -4.78
C LEU A 77 -9.63 -0.22 -4.59
N LYS A 78 -10.52 -0.01 -5.57
CA LYS A 78 -11.83 -0.67 -5.63
C LYS A 78 -11.92 -1.46 -6.93
N PHE A 79 -12.12 -2.77 -6.81
CA PHE A 79 -12.50 -3.58 -7.96
C PHE A 79 -13.96 -3.23 -8.31
N LYS A 80 -14.19 -2.76 -9.54
CA LYS A 80 -15.54 -2.68 -10.08
C LYS A 80 -15.90 -4.09 -10.57
N ASN A 81 -17.01 -4.62 -10.06
CA ASN A 81 -17.66 -5.77 -10.69
C ASN A 81 -18.36 -5.32 -11.97
#